data_AF-A0A3D4UXX8-F1
#
_entry.id   AF-A0A3D4UXX8-F1
#
_cell.length_a   1.000
_cell.length_b   1.000
_cell.length_c   1.000
_cell.angle_alpha   90.00
_cell.angle_beta   90.00
_cell.angle_gamma   90.00
#
_symmetry.space_group_name_H-M   'P 1'
#
loop_
_entity.id
_entity.type
_entity.pdbx_description
1 polymer ?
#
loop_
_entity_poly.entity_id
_entity_poly.type
_entity_poly.pdbx_seq_one_letter_code
_entity_poly.pdbx_strand_id
1 'polypeptide(L)'
;MSSIEEKIQLERSFTDVISDYHQLTKPGITLAVLASMLVGFVLGSGSTFNFVLMVHAIIGTYMIAAGTGAYNQFMERRLDGLMKRTAKRPLPDNRI
;
A
#
# COMPACT_ATOMS: atom_id res chain seq x y z
N MET A 1 23.03 23.79 21.50
CA MET A 1 22.73 22.35 21.53
C MET A 1 21.35 22.01 20.94
N SER A 2 20.31 22.86 21.10
CA SER A 2 18.96 22.59 20.55
C SER A 2 18.85 22.68 19.02
N SER A 3 19.61 23.56 18.35
CA SER A 3 19.53 23.71 16.87
C SER A 3 20.19 22.58 16.06
N ILE A 4 20.95 21.67 16.69
CA ILE A 4 21.59 20.53 16.00
C ILE A 4 20.66 19.30 16.04
N GLU A 5 19.97 19.05 17.17
CA GLU A 5 18.97 17.98 17.27
C GLU A 5 17.73 18.26 16.40
N GLU A 6 17.34 19.53 16.27
CA GLU A 6 16.25 19.96 15.38
C GLU A 6 16.61 19.78 13.89
N LYS A 7 17.89 19.95 13.53
CA LYS A 7 18.40 19.70 12.18
C LYS A 7 18.50 18.20 11.84
N ILE A 8 18.65 17.34 12.85
CA ILE A 8 18.68 15.88 12.68
C ILE A 8 17.27 15.32 12.45
N GLN A 9 16.20 16.00 12.91
CA GLN A 9 14.81 15.64 12.61
C GLN A 9 14.38 15.96 11.16
N LEU A 10 15.20 16.69 10.40
CA LEU A 10 14.91 17.10 9.02
C LEU A 10 15.37 16.09 7.95
N GLU A 11 16.27 15.15 8.28
CA GLU A 11 16.55 14.01 7.39
C GLU A 11 15.60 12.86 7.75
N ARG A 12 14.48 12.79 7.04
CA ARG A 12 13.58 11.63 7.15
C ARG A 12 14.38 10.37 6.87
N SER A 13 14.28 9.40 7.79
CA SER A 13 14.87 8.09 7.57
C SER A 13 14.25 7.45 6.33
N PHE A 14 15.08 6.81 5.52
CA PHE A 14 14.63 6.06 4.33
C PHE A 14 13.51 5.06 4.66
N THR A 15 13.53 4.50 5.87
CA THR A 15 12.50 3.60 6.39
C THR A 15 11.13 4.28 6.52
N ASP A 16 11.08 5.54 6.95
CA ASP A 16 9.83 6.28 7.12
C ASP A 16 9.17 6.55 5.75
N VAL A 17 10.00 6.88 4.75
CA VAL A 17 9.54 7.07 3.37
C VAL A 17 8.96 5.78 2.81
N ILE A 18 9.64 4.64 2.98
CA ILE A 18 9.13 3.34 2.54
C ILE A 18 7.80 2.99 3.24
N SER A 19 7.72 3.21 4.55
CA SER A 19 6.52 2.96 5.34
C SER A 19 5.32 3.74 4.79
N ASP A 20 5.56 4.98 4.38
CA ASP A 20 4.52 5.86 3.82
C ASP A 20 4.03 5.40 2.46
N TYR A 21 4.95 5.04 1.56
CA TYR A 21 4.57 4.44 0.29
C TYR A 21 3.84 3.11 0.48
N HIS A 22 4.27 2.28 1.44
CA HIS A 22 3.57 1.04 1.76
C HIS A 22 2.14 1.30 2.26
N GLN A 23 1.92 2.37 3.05
CA GLN A 23 0.59 2.74 3.52
C GLN A 23 -0.36 3.17 2.38
N LEU A 24 0.17 3.73 1.28
CA LEU A 24 -0.63 4.06 0.09
C LEU A 24 -1.22 2.80 -0.57
N THR A 25 -0.50 1.68 -0.52
CA THR A 25 -0.93 0.42 -1.15
C THR A 25 -2.12 -0.26 -0.46
N LYS A 26 -2.63 0.30 0.65
CA LYS A 26 -3.72 -0.25 1.48
C LYS A 26 -3.49 -1.75 1.78
N PRO A 27 -2.41 -2.12 2.49
CA PRO A 27 -1.93 -3.50 2.60
C PRO A 27 -2.99 -4.50 3.09
N GLY A 28 -3.87 -4.08 4.02
CA GLY A 28 -4.96 -4.93 4.48
C GLY A 28 -5.97 -5.31 3.39
N ILE A 29 -6.32 -4.36 2.52
CA ILE A 29 -7.24 -4.62 1.39
C ILE A 29 -6.53 -5.45 0.33
N THR A 30 -5.30 -5.06 -0.03
CA THR A 30 -4.50 -5.77 -1.03
C THR A 30 -4.25 -7.23 -0.65
N LEU A 31 -4.00 -7.52 0.63
CA LEU A 31 -3.87 -8.88 1.13
C LEU A 31 -5.18 -9.67 1.04
N ALA A 32 -6.32 -9.05 1.37
CA ALA A 32 -7.62 -9.69 1.23
C ALA A 32 -7.92 -10.06 -0.23
N VAL A 33 -7.60 -9.15 -1.18
CA VAL A 33 -7.73 -9.41 -2.63
C VAL A 33 -6.84 -10.57 -3.05
N LEU A 34 -5.59 -10.60 -2.62
CA LEU A 34 -4.68 -11.72 -2.91
C LEU A 34 -5.17 -13.05 -2.33
N ALA A 35 -5.70 -13.04 -1.10
CA ALA A 35 -6.27 -14.25 -0.50
C ALA A 35 -7.45 -14.79 -1.31
N SER A 36 -8.39 -13.92 -1.71
CA SER A 36 -9.51 -14.31 -2.58
C SER A 36 -9.03 -14.81 -3.95
N MET A 37 -8.04 -14.16 -4.55
CA MET A 37 -7.42 -14.58 -5.81
C MET A 37 -6.78 -15.96 -5.68
N LEU A 38 -6.04 -16.23 -4.59
CA LEU A 38 -5.38 -17.52 -4.36
C LEU A 38 -6.41 -18.66 -4.22
N VAL A 39 -7.47 -18.43 -3.45
CA VAL A 39 -8.57 -19.41 -3.33
C VAL A 39 -9.19 -19.69 -4.69
N GLY A 40 -9.50 -18.64 -5.47
CA GLY A 40 -10.02 -18.79 -6.82
C GLY A 40 -9.07 -19.54 -7.75
N PHE A 41 -7.77 -19.25 -7.67
CA PHE A 41 -6.74 -19.91 -8.48
C PHE A 41 -6.66 -21.41 -8.16
N VAL A 42 -6.61 -21.78 -6.88
CA VAL A 42 -6.54 -23.19 -6.45
C VAL A 42 -7.79 -23.95 -6.87
N LEU A 43 -8.98 -23.39 -6.62
CA LEU A 43 -10.25 -24.02 -7.01
C LEU A 43 -10.40 -24.13 -8.53
N GLY A 44 -9.84 -23.18 -9.29
CA GLY A 44 -9.89 -23.15 -10.76
C GLY A 44 -8.79 -23.95 -11.46
N SER A 45 -7.76 -24.44 -10.74
CA SER A 45 -6.58 -25.10 -11.35
C SER A 45 -6.87 -26.49 -11.92
N GLY A 46 -8.00 -27.11 -11.59
CA GLY A 46 -8.35 -28.44 -12.10
C GLY A 46 -7.30 -29.51 -11.76
N SER A 47 -6.90 -30.31 -12.74
CA SER A 47 -5.94 -31.42 -12.56
C SER A 47 -4.47 -31.01 -12.63
N THR A 48 -4.14 -29.83 -13.16
CA THR A 48 -2.77 -29.38 -13.38
C THR A 48 -2.50 -28.06 -12.68
N PHE A 49 -1.63 -28.07 -11.68
CA PHE A 49 -1.25 -26.86 -10.96
C PHE A 49 -0.04 -26.19 -11.60
N ASN A 50 -0.22 -25.00 -12.16
CA ASN A 50 0.86 -24.22 -12.77
C ASN A 50 1.39 -23.15 -11.80
N PHE A 51 2.49 -23.46 -11.12
CA PHE A 51 3.15 -22.54 -10.19
C PHE A 51 3.62 -21.24 -10.85
N VAL A 52 4.13 -21.30 -12.08
CA VAL A 52 4.62 -20.11 -12.79
C VAL A 52 3.47 -19.16 -13.06
N LEU A 53 2.32 -19.68 -13.51
CA LEU A 53 1.11 -18.88 -13.73
C LEU A 53 0.60 -18.28 -12.42
N MET A 54 0.62 -19.04 -11.32
CA MET A 54 0.23 -18.52 -10.00
C MET A 54 1.09 -17.34 -9.58
N VAL A 55 2.41 -17.44 -9.72
CA VAL A 55 3.34 -16.35 -9.37
C VAL A 55 3.05 -15.09 -10.19
N HIS A 56 2.82 -15.23 -11.50
CA HIS A 56 2.46 -14.10 -12.36
C HIS A 56 1.10 -13.49 -11.94
N ALA A 57 0.12 -14.33 -11.60
CA ALA A 57 -1.18 -13.87 -11.13
C ALA A 57 -1.08 -13.11 -9.81
N ILE A 58 -0.27 -13.58 -8.85
CA ILE A 58 -0.01 -12.89 -7.58
C ILE A 58 0.60 -11.52 -7.84
N ILE A 59 1.65 -11.44 -8.66
CA ILE A 59 2.35 -10.18 -8.95
C ILE A 59 1.40 -9.20 -9.64
N GLY A 60 0.69 -9.64 -10.68
CA GLY A 60 -0.26 -8.78 -11.41
C GLY A 60 -1.40 -8.28 -10.52
N THR A 61 -1.98 -9.17 -9.71
CA THR A 61 -3.06 -8.82 -8.78
C THR A 61 -2.59 -7.85 -7.71
N TYR A 62 -1.41 -8.09 -7.13
CA TYR A 62 -0.81 -7.19 -6.16
C TYR A 62 -0.59 -5.79 -6.75
N MET A 63 -0.01 -5.70 -7.95
CA MET A 63 0.24 -4.42 -8.62
C MET A 63 -1.06 -3.65 -8.90
N ILE A 64 -2.10 -4.32 -9.39
CA ILE A 64 -3.41 -3.69 -9.67
C ILE A 64 -4.07 -3.23 -8.37
N ALA A 65 -4.11 -4.08 -7.34
CA ALA A 65 -4.74 -3.77 -6.07
C ALA A 65 -4.02 -2.63 -5.33
N ALA A 66 -2.68 -2.70 -5.24
CA ALA A 66 -1.85 -1.66 -4.64
C ALA A 66 -1.98 -0.33 -5.40
N GLY A 67 -1.91 -0.35 -6.73
CA GLY A 67 -2.06 0.84 -7.56
C GLY A 67 -3.43 1.49 -7.44
N THR A 68 -4.49 0.69 -7.45
CA THR A 68 -5.87 1.17 -7.23
C THR A 68 -6.04 1.76 -5.83
N GLY A 69 -5.46 1.11 -4.81
CA GLY A 69 -5.47 1.60 -3.43
C GLY A 69 -4.78 2.96 -3.28
N ALA A 70 -3.61 3.12 -3.88
CA ALA A 70 -2.85 4.36 -3.89
C ALA A 70 -3.59 5.47 -4.65
N TYR A 71 -4.13 5.16 -5.83
CA TYR A 71 -4.93 6.09 -6.62
C TYR A 71 -6.18 6.57 -5.88
N ASN A 72 -6.86 5.67 -5.17
CA ASN A 72 -8.01 6.03 -4.36
C ASN A 72 -7.64 7.01 -3.23
N GLN A 73 -6.51 6.80 -2.54
CA GLN A 73 -6.06 7.76 -1.51
C GLN A 73 -5.67 9.11 -2.13
N PHE A 74 -5.08 9.11 -3.32
CA PHE A 74 -4.74 10.33 -4.05
C PHE A 74 -5.98 11.16 -4.40
N MET A 75 -7.04 10.52 -4.89
CA MET A 75 -8.33 11.17 -5.17
C MET A 75 -9.01 11.71 -3.91
N GLU A 76 -8.90 10.99 -2.79
CA GLU A 76 -9.53 11.35 -1.52
C GLU A 76 -8.71 12.31 -0.66
N ARG A 77 -7.46 12.66 -1.04
CA ARG A 77 -6.49 13.38 -0.19
C ARG A 77 -7.06 14.58 0.56
N ARG A 78 -7.93 15.37 -0.09
CA ARG A 78 -8.53 16.57 0.51
C ARG A 78 -9.60 16.21 1.54
N LEU A 79 -10.44 15.22 1.23
CA LEU A 79 -11.51 14.76 2.12
C LEU A 79 -10.93 14.00 3.32
N ASP A 80 -9.91 13.18 3.07
CA ASP A 80 -9.18 12.46 4.13
C ASP A 80 -8.57 13.43 5.15
N GLY A 81 -8.10 14.60 4.71
CA GLY A 81 -7.61 15.67 5.60
C GLY A 81 -8.67 16.25 6.55
N LEU A 82 -9.96 16.08 6.25
CA LEU A 82 -11.07 16.56 7.10
C LEU A 82 -11.52 15.52 8.13
N MET A 83 -11.04 14.28 8.05
CA MET A 83 -11.50 13.16 8.87
C MET A 83 -10.49 12.80 9.96
N LYS A 84 -10.91 12.77 11.24
CA LYS A 84 -10.04 12.40 12.38
C LYS A 84 -9.26 11.09 12.18
N ARG A 85 -9.87 10.10 11.52
CA ARG A 85 -9.28 8.78 11.29
C ARG A 85 -8.22 8.78 10.19
N THR A 86 -8.36 9.60 9.15
CA THR A 86 -7.54 9.50 7.92
C THR A 86 -6.69 10.74 7.67
N ALA A 87 -6.85 11.82 8.44
CA ALA A 87 -6.07 13.04 8.33
C ALA A 87 -4.56 12.86 8.54
N LYS A 88 -4.15 11.80 9.27
CA LYS A 88 -2.72 11.46 9.50
C LYS A 88 -2.11 10.55 8.43
N ARG A 89 -2.83 10.24 7.36
CA ARG A 89 -2.29 9.44 6.24
C ARG A 89 -1.24 10.25 5.48
N PRO A 90 -0.34 9.61 4.72
CA PRO A 90 0.81 10.30 4.14
C PRO A 90 0.45 11.44 3.18
N LEU A 91 -0.59 11.28 2.35
CA LEU A 91 -1.05 12.31 1.42
C LEU A 91 -1.72 13.53 2.08
N PRO A 92 -2.73 13.38 2.97
CA PRO A 92 -3.34 14.54 3.64
C PRO A 92 -2.39 15.24 4.61
N ASP A 93 -1.42 14.51 5.19
CA ASP A 93 -0.43 15.03 6.14
C ASP A 93 0.82 15.60 5.43
N ASN A 94 0.80 15.70 4.08
CA ASN A 94 1.90 16.20 3.23
C ASN A 94 3.26 15.51 3.50
N ARG A 95 3.22 14.21 3.79
CA ARG A 95 4.41 13.38 3.99
C ARG A 95 4.95 12.84 2.67
N ILE A 96 4.09 12.76 1.65
CA ILE A 96 4.38 12.41 0.24
C ILE A 96 3.58 13.37 -0.65
#